data_AF-A0A091PR56-F1
#
_entry.id   AF-A0A091PR56-F1
#
_cell.length_a   1.000
_cell.length_b   1.000
_cell.length_c   1.000
_cell.angle_alpha   90.00
_cell.angle_beta   90.00
_cell.angle_gamma   90.00
#
_symmetry.space_group_name_H-M   'P 1'
#
loop_
_entity.id
_entity.type
_entity.pdbx_description
1 polymer ?
#
loop_
_entity_poly.entity_id
_entity_poly.type
_entity_poly.pdbx_seq_one_letter_code
_entity_poly.pdbx_strand_id
1 'polypeptide(L)'
;LADERICSPPFMELTSACGEDTLQLIEKNGLAFPFICKTRVAHGTNSHEMAIIFNQEGLKAVRPPCVIQSFINHNAVLYKVFVVGESYTVVKRPSLKNFSAGISDRESIFFNSHNVSKPESSSVLTALDKIEGVFERPNDDVIREISKALRQALGVSLFGIDIIINNQTGQHAVIDINAFPGYEGVSEFFTDLLNHIAAVLQGQAPEVTQLNRSKLLAEQTSGIMDERICCASTGCLSVMGKDSSWIVESETNSSVKLQHQRLGCNSAVSPSFQQHCVATLATKASSQ
;
A
#
# COMPACT_ATOMS: atom_id res chain seq x y z
N LEU A 1 -7.76 6.83 24.42
CA LEU A 1 -8.98 7.50 23.91
C LEU A 1 -9.11 7.11 22.45
N ALA A 2 -10.30 6.71 22.01
CA ALA A 2 -10.54 6.46 20.58
C ALA A 2 -10.37 7.79 19.82
N ASP A 3 -9.74 7.75 18.64
CA ASP A 3 -9.66 8.94 17.79
C ASP A 3 -11.02 9.16 17.12
N GLU A 4 -11.76 10.16 17.58
CA GLU A 4 -13.10 10.49 17.09
C GLU A 4 -13.14 10.85 15.60
N ARG A 5 -11.99 11.08 14.96
CA ARG A 5 -11.89 11.37 13.51
C ARG A 5 -11.90 10.11 12.64
N ILE A 6 -11.82 8.92 13.24
CA ILE A 6 -11.80 7.62 12.56
C ILE A 6 -13.09 6.88 12.87
N CYS A 7 -13.68 6.24 11.86
CA CYS A 7 -14.78 5.31 12.08
C CYS A 7 -14.51 3.96 11.43
N SER A 8 -15.03 2.90 12.05
CA SER A 8 -15.05 1.56 11.48
C SER A 8 -16.48 1.26 11.07
N PRO A 9 -16.80 1.24 9.75
CA PRO A 9 -18.15 0.90 9.31
C PRO A 9 -18.52 -0.49 9.85
N PRO A 10 -19.69 -0.64 10.51
CA PRO A 10 -20.12 -1.94 11.01
C PRO A 10 -20.01 -3.01 9.93
N PHE A 11 -19.49 -4.17 10.29
CA PHE A 11 -19.30 -5.29 9.38
C PHE A 11 -19.46 -6.62 10.10
N MET A 12 -19.82 -7.66 9.34
CA MET A 12 -19.86 -9.03 9.85
C MET A 12 -19.60 -10.03 8.72
N GLU A 13 -19.15 -11.23 9.09
CA GLU A 13 -19.08 -12.36 8.17
C GLU A 13 -20.41 -13.12 8.17
N LEU A 14 -20.92 -13.42 6.98
CA LEU A 14 -21.97 -14.39 6.76
C LEU A 14 -21.36 -15.66 6.21
N THR A 15 -21.58 -16.78 6.91
CA THR A 15 -21.05 -18.11 6.54
C THR A 15 -22.08 -19.02 5.90
N SER A 16 -23.37 -18.75 6.12
CA SER A 16 -24.51 -19.53 5.64
C SER A 16 -25.47 -18.67 4.84
N ALA A 17 -26.19 -19.27 3.90
CA ALA A 17 -27.20 -18.60 3.07
C ALA A 17 -28.21 -17.82 3.93
N CYS A 18 -28.65 -16.67 3.42
CA CYS A 18 -29.60 -15.80 4.12
C CYS A 18 -30.95 -16.50 4.27
N GLY A 19 -31.49 -16.48 5.49
CA GLY A 19 -32.79 -17.02 5.88
C GLY A 19 -33.57 -16.04 6.76
N GLU A 20 -34.61 -16.53 7.43
CA GLU A 20 -35.55 -15.70 8.21
C GLU A 20 -34.85 -14.89 9.31
N ASP A 21 -33.87 -15.48 10.00
CA ASP A 21 -33.15 -14.83 11.11
C ASP A 21 -32.05 -13.85 10.66
N THR A 22 -31.75 -13.79 9.35
CA THR A 22 -30.60 -13.02 8.85
C THR A 22 -30.75 -11.53 9.11
N LEU A 23 -31.96 -10.98 8.97
CA LEU A 23 -32.20 -9.57 9.26
C LEU A 23 -31.97 -9.21 10.73
N GLN A 24 -32.48 -10.03 11.64
CA GLN A 24 -32.28 -9.80 13.08
C GLN A 24 -30.79 -9.83 13.44
N LEU A 25 -30.03 -10.72 12.80
CA LEU A 25 -28.59 -10.80 12.98
C LEU A 25 -27.87 -9.55 12.43
N ILE A 26 -28.27 -9.05 11.26
CA ILE A 26 -27.74 -7.81 10.66
C ILE A 26 -27.98 -6.62 11.61
N GLU A 27 -29.22 -6.43 12.07
CA GLU A 27 -29.59 -5.33 12.97
C GLU A 27 -28.85 -5.42 14.31
N LYS A 28 -28.75 -6.62 14.89
CA LYS A 28 -28.01 -6.85 16.15
C LYS A 28 -26.53 -6.50 16.04
N ASN A 29 -25.93 -6.61 14.86
CA ASN A 29 -24.53 -6.23 14.60
C ASN A 29 -24.39 -4.76 14.16
N GLY A 30 -25.46 -3.95 14.24
CA GLY A 30 -25.42 -2.53 13.92
C GLY A 30 -25.30 -2.22 12.43
N LEU A 31 -25.60 -3.19 11.56
CA LEU A 31 -25.66 -3.00 10.12
C LEU A 31 -27.06 -2.49 9.72
N ALA A 32 -27.08 -1.62 8.71
CA ALA A 32 -28.30 -1.08 8.12
C ALA A 32 -28.16 -1.04 6.60
N PHE A 33 -29.29 -0.98 5.90
CA PHE A 33 -29.29 -0.76 4.46
C PHE A 33 -28.93 0.70 4.10
N PRO A 34 -28.20 0.92 2.98
CA PRO A 34 -27.55 -0.10 2.17
C PRO A 34 -26.25 -0.62 2.80
N PHE A 35 -25.90 -1.86 2.48
CA PHE A 35 -24.58 -2.42 2.81
C PHE A 35 -23.93 -3.06 1.59
N ILE A 36 -22.60 -3.09 1.60
CA ILE A 36 -21.78 -3.73 0.57
C ILE A 36 -21.42 -5.15 0.98
N CYS A 37 -21.56 -6.10 0.05
CA CYS A 37 -21.11 -7.47 0.17
C CYS A 37 -19.77 -7.62 -0.54
N LYS A 38 -18.78 -8.20 0.16
CA LYS A 38 -17.44 -8.49 -0.32
C LYS A 38 -17.17 -9.99 -0.15
N THR A 39 -16.38 -10.58 -1.04
CA THR A 39 -15.93 -11.96 -0.84
C THR A 39 -15.07 -12.05 0.41
N ARG A 40 -15.12 -13.20 1.12
CA ARG A 40 -14.25 -13.42 2.27
C ARG A 40 -12.77 -13.48 1.89
N VAL A 41 -12.47 -14.10 0.74
CA VAL A 41 -11.11 -14.11 0.18
C VAL A 41 -10.85 -12.73 -0.41
N ALA A 42 -9.81 -12.06 0.08
CA ALA A 42 -9.51 -10.65 -0.25
C ALA A 42 -8.59 -10.46 -1.48
N HIS A 43 -8.03 -11.53 -2.04
CA HIS A 43 -7.15 -11.46 -3.20
C HIS A 43 -7.27 -12.68 -4.12
N GLY A 44 -7.12 -12.47 -5.43
CA GLY A 44 -7.12 -13.53 -6.44
C GLY A 44 -8.30 -13.46 -7.41
N THR A 45 -8.46 -14.49 -8.24
CA THR A 45 -9.55 -14.57 -9.21
C THR A 45 -10.89 -14.58 -8.47
N ASN A 46 -11.82 -13.69 -8.87
CA ASN A 46 -13.15 -13.49 -8.29
C ASN A 46 -13.21 -12.84 -6.89
N SER A 47 -12.11 -12.37 -6.28
CA SER A 47 -12.17 -11.64 -4.98
C SER A 47 -12.70 -10.21 -5.08
N HIS A 48 -13.03 -9.79 -6.30
CA HIS A 48 -13.40 -8.41 -6.63
C HIS A 48 -14.87 -8.26 -7.01
N GLU A 49 -15.61 -9.38 -7.06
CA GLU A 49 -17.06 -9.36 -7.25
C GLU A 49 -17.73 -8.89 -5.95
N MET A 50 -18.47 -7.79 -6.05
CA MET A 50 -19.14 -7.15 -4.92
C MET A 50 -20.61 -6.90 -5.27
N ALA A 51 -21.42 -6.74 -4.23
CA ALA A 51 -22.81 -6.33 -4.38
C ALA A 51 -23.19 -5.23 -3.38
N ILE A 52 -24.13 -4.36 -3.74
CA ILE A 52 -24.76 -3.42 -2.81
C ILE A 52 -26.20 -3.84 -2.63
N ILE A 53 -26.60 -4.09 -1.39
CA ILE A 53 -27.93 -4.55 -1.03
C ILE A 53 -28.69 -3.38 -0.40
N PHE A 54 -29.90 -3.10 -0.90
CA PHE A 54 -30.71 -1.93 -0.52
C PHE A 54 -31.94 -2.27 0.34
N ASN A 55 -32.34 -3.54 0.39
CA ASN A 55 -33.54 -4.00 1.07
C ASN A 55 -33.47 -5.49 1.40
N GLN A 56 -34.49 -5.97 2.12
CA GLN A 56 -34.63 -7.37 2.52
C GLN A 56 -34.70 -8.33 1.33
N GLU A 57 -35.37 -7.96 0.23
CA GLU A 57 -35.49 -8.84 -0.95
C GLU A 57 -34.13 -9.10 -1.60
N GLY A 58 -33.26 -8.09 -1.58
CA GLY A 58 -31.88 -8.18 -2.04
C GLY A 58 -31.01 -9.15 -1.25
N LEU A 59 -31.41 -9.61 -0.06
CA LEU A 59 -30.66 -10.64 0.67
C LEU A 59 -30.51 -11.95 -0.12
N LYS A 60 -31.43 -12.22 -1.05
CA LYS A 60 -31.36 -13.38 -1.97
C LYS A 60 -30.15 -13.32 -2.90
N ALA A 61 -29.58 -12.14 -3.12
CA ALA A 61 -28.38 -11.92 -3.92
C ALA A 61 -27.08 -12.24 -3.18
N VAL A 62 -27.11 -12.30 -1.85
CA VAL A 62 -25.93 -12.51 -1.01
C VAL A 62 -25.44 -13.94 -1.20
N ARG A 63 -24.13 -14.10 -1.44
CA ARG A 63 -23.48 -15.40 -1.65
C ARG A 63 -22.41 -15.66 -0.59
N PRO A 64 -22.78 -16.31 0.52
CA PRO A 64 -21.83 -16.73 1.56
C PRO A 64 -20.84 -17.80 1.05
N PRO A 65 -19.61 -17.88 1.60
CA PRO A 65 -19.09 -17.03 2.66
C PRO A 65 -18.69 -15.63 2.14
N CYS A 66 -19.19 -14.60 2.81
CA CYS A 66 -18.94 -13.20 2.44
C CYS A 66 -18.89 -12.29 3.67
N VAL A 67 -18.27 -11.13 3.51
CA VAL A 67 -18.32 -10.04 4.49
C VAL A 67 -19.36 -9.04 4.02
N ILE A 68 -20.28 -8.66 4.90
CA ILE A 68 -21.16 -7.52 4.68
C ILE A 68 -20.68 -6.35 5.53
N GLN A 69 -20.71 -5.15 4.97
CA GLN A 69 -20.23 -3.93 5.64
C GLN A 69 -21.17 -2.77 5.31
N SER A 70 -21.52 -1.93 6.28
CA SER A 70 -22.37 -0.76 6.06
C SER A 70 -21.80 0.11 4.94
N PHE A 71 -22.66 0.53 4.01
CA PHE A 71 -22.25 1.45 2.96
C PHE A 71 -22.20 2.87 3.52
N ILE A 72 -21.11 3.58 3.26
CA ILE A 72 -20.91 4.96 3.71
C ILE A 72 -20.93 5.86 2.49
N ASN A 73 -21.81 6.86 2.47
CA ASN A 73 -21.77 7.90 1.45
C ASN A 73 -20.51 8.76 1.61
N HIS A 74 -19.77 8.94 0.53
CA HIS A 74 -18.43 9.56 0.54
C HIS A 74 -18.13 10.37 -0.72
N ASN A 75 -19.18 10.82 -1.41
CA ASN A 75 -19.11 11.70 -2.58
C ASN A 75 -18.22 11.16 -3.70
N ALA A 76 -18.28 9.84 -3.95
CA ALA A 76 -17.61 9.16 -5.07
C ALA A 76 -16.08 9.30 -5.14
N VAL A 77 -15.40 9.63 -4.03
CA VAL A 77 -13.94 9.76 -3.98
C VAL A 77 -13.32 8.76 -3.02
N LEU A 78 -12.45 7.91 -3.55
CA LEU A 78 -11.59 7.02 -2.77
C LEU A 78 -10.20 7.65 -2.62
N TYR A 79 -9.64 7.58 -1.42
CA TYR A 79 -8.27 7.97 -1.12
C TYR A 79 -7.43 6.72 -0.85
N LYS A 80 -6.64 6.30 -1.85
CA LYS A 80 -5.67 5.22 -1.68
C LYS A 80 -4.42 5.76 -1.02
N VAL A 81 -4.19 5.37 0.23
CA VAL A 81 -2.96 5.66 0.96
C VAL A 81 -1.99 4.51 0.72
N PHE A 82 -0.94 4.76 -0.06
CA PHE A 82 0.13 3.80 -0.28
C PHE A 82 1.24 4.02 0.73
N VAL A 83 1.43 3.04 1.61
CA VAL A 83 2.42 3.09 2.69
C VAL A 83 3.68 2.33 2.27
N VAL A 84 4.83 2.97 2.50
CA VAL A 84 6.17 2.42 2.30
C VAL A 84 7.01 2.76 3.54
N GLY A 85 7.01 1.85 4.51
CA GLY A 85 7.70 2.06 5.78
C GLY A 85 7.09 3.22 6.56
N GLU A 86 7.91 4.25 6.80
CA GLU A 86 7.49 5.48 7.48
C GLU A 86 6.87 6.52 6.53
N SER A 87 7.07 6.38 5.22
CA SER A 87 6.50 7.24 4.19
C SER A 87 5.11 6.75 3.75
N TYR A 88 4.29 7.68 3.27
CA TYR A 88 3.07 7.33 2.52
C TYR A 88 2.78 8.35 1.42
N THR A 89 2.01 7.94 0.42
CA THR A 89 1.46 8.82 -0.62
C THR A 89 -0.03 8.59 -0.76
N VAL A 90 -0.80 9.68 -0.89
CA VAL A 90 -2.27 9.62 -1.09
C VAL A 90 -2.60 9.82 -2.56
N VAL A 91 -3.26 8.84 -3.16
CA VAL A 91 -3.74 8.89 -4.55
C VAL A 91 -5.27 8.87 -4.56
N LYS A 92 -5.88 9.89 -5.17
CA LYS A 92 -7.33 9.94 -5.37
C LYS A 92 -7.73 8.97 -6.49
N ARG A 93 -8.83 8.26 -6.30
CA ARG A 93 -9.44 7.36 -7.28
C ARG A 93 -10.96 7.60 -7.37
N PRO A 94 -11.58 7.31 -8.53
CA PRO A 94 -13.04 7.18 -8.60
C PRO A 94 -13.55 6.14 -7.59
N SER A 95 -14.76 6.36 -7.08
CA SER A 95 -15.43 5.46 -6.15
C SER A 95 -16.93 5.47 -6.35
N LEU A 96 -17.64 4.61 -5.63
CA LEU A 96 -19.09 4.51 -5.71
C LEU A 96 -19.76 5.82 -5.32
N LYS A 97 -20.74 6.25 -6.13
CA LYS A 97 -21.60 7.40 -5.85
C LYS A 97 -22.39 7.23 -4.57
N ASN A 98 -22.98 8.33 -4.11
CA ASN A 98 -23.90 8.28 -2.98
C ASN A 98 -25.18 7.53 -3.34
N PHE A 99 -25.77 6.90 -2.32
CA PHE A 99 -27.10 6.31 -2.38
C PHE A 99 -27.97 6.86 -1.25
N SER A 100 -29.29 6.79 -1.43
CA SER A 100 -30.23 7.10 -0.35
C SER A 100 -29.97 6.21 0.86
N ALA A 101 -29.87 6.82 2.04
CA ALA A 101 -29.75 6.07 3.30
C ALA A 101 -31.05 5.32 3.61
N GLY A 102 -30.93 4.16 4.27
CA GLY A 102 -32.06 3.34 4.65
C GLY A 102 -32.53 2.38 3.55
N ILE A 103 -33.68 1.76 3.81
CA ILE A 103 -34.31 0.80 2.90
C ILE A 103 -34.77 1.53 1.64
N SER A 104 -34.50 0.95 0.48
CA SER A 104 -34.95 1.44 -0.82
C SER A 104 -35.47 0.28 -1.66
N ASP A 105 -36.55 0.48 -2.42
CA ASP A 105 -37.13 -0.51 -3.34
C ASP A 105 -36.24 -0.80 -4.57
N ARG A 106 -35.04 -0.23 -4.60
CA ARG A 106 -34.04 -0.45 -5.64
C ARG A 106 -33.53 -1.89 -5.63
N GLU A 107 -33.31 -2.45 -6.82
CA GLU A 107 -32.61 -3.72 -6.98
C GLU A 107 -31.16 -3.67 -6.49
N SER A 108 -30.64 -4.83 -6.08
CA SER A 108 -29.24 -4.97 -5.70
C SER A 108 -28.31 -4.68 -6.89
N ILE A 109 -27.21 -3.97 -6.64
CA ILE A 109 -26.21 -3.67 -7.67
C ILE A 109 -25.09 -4.69 -7.55
N PHE A 110 -24.68 -5.30 -8.67
CA PHE A 110 -23.51 -6.16 -8.74
C PHE A 110 -22.42 -5.47 -9.57
N PHE A 111 -21.18 -5.53 -9.10
CA PHE A 111 -20.07 -4.90 -9.79
C PHE A 111 -18.74 -5.57 -9.44
N ASN A 112 -17.77 -5.43 -10.33
CA ASN A 112 -16.38 -5.78 -10.05
C ASN A 112 -15.63 -4.52 -9.60
N SER A 113 -14.95 -4.56 -8.45
CA SER A 113 -14.28 -3.39 -7.87
C SER A 113 -13.18 -2.79 -8.76
N HIS A 114 -12.57 -3.59 -9.64
CA HIS A 114 -11.61 -3.08 -10.63
C HIS A 114 -12.21 -2.12 -11.65
N ASN A 115 -13.52 -2.21 -11.91
CA ASN A 115 -14.22 -1.33 -12.85
C ASN A 115 -14.71 -0.03 -12.19
N VAL A 116 -14.52 0.10 -10.87
CA VAL A 116 -15.01 1.23 -10.07
C VAL A 116 -13.86 2.13 -9.61
N SER A 117 -12.72 1.58 -9.20
CA SER A 117 -11.67 2.35 -8.50
C SER A 117 -10.28 2.34 -9.16
N LYS A 118 -10.20 2.06 -10.46
CA LYS A 118 -9.00 2.31 -11.27
C LYS A 118 -8.97 3.76 -11.78
N PRO A 119 -7.79 4.32 -12.13
CA PRO A 119 -7.68 5.72 -12.55
C PRO A 119 -8.63 6.09 -13.70
N GLU A 120 -8.78 5.19 -14.67
CA GLU A 120 -9.64 5.38 -15.85
C GLU A 120 -11.09 4.88 -15.65
N SER A 121 -11.48 4.51 -14.43
CA SER A 121 -12.83 4.00 -14.17
C SER A 121 -13.88 5.10 -14.29
N SER A 122 -14.71 5.02 -15.32
CA SER A 122 -15.85 5.90 -15.55
C SER A 122 -17.09 5.06 -15.83
N SER A 123 -18.07 5.12 -14.92
CA SER A 123 -19.35 4.44 -15.08
C SER A 123 -20.46 5.20 -14.36
N VAL A 124 -21.71 4.82 -14.58
CA VAL A 124 -22.87 5.36 -13.83
C VAL A 124 -22.73 5.14 -12.32
N LEU A 125 -21.97 4.11 -11.90
CA LEU A 125 -21.72 3.84 -10.48
C LEU A 125 -20.71 4.80 -9.85
N THR A 126 -19.87 5.47 -10.64
CA THR A 126 -18.88 6.45 -10.16
C THR A 126 -19.26 7.91 -10.48
N ALA A 127 -20.27 8.11 -11.32
CA ALA A 127 -20.82 9.42 -11.63
C ALA A 127 -21.61 9.97 -10.45
N LEU A 128 -21.02 10.94 -9.74
CA LEU A 128 -21.67 11.64 -8.64
C LEU A 128 -22.73 12.62 -9.19
N ASP A 129 -23.97 12.51 -8.70
CA ASP A 129 -25.06 13.40 -9.14
C ASP A 129 -24.86 14.82 -8.60
N LYS A 130 -24.55 14.93 -7.30
CA LYS A 130 -24.23 16.16 -6.59
C LYS A 130 -23.42 15.84 -5.35
N ILE A 131 -22.61 16.79 -4.89
CA ILE A 131 -21.93 16.70 -3.60
C ILE A 131 -22.96 16.90 -2.49
N GLU A 132 -22.91 16.05 -1.48
CA GLU A 132 -23.79 16.10 -0.30
C GLU A 132 -22.95 16.08 0.98
N GLY A 133 -23.36 16.85 1.98
CA GLY A 133 -22.71 16.88 3.28
C GLY A 133 -21.24 17.34 3.23
N VAL A 134 -20.42 16.76 4.09
CA VAL A 134 -18.98 17.00 4.20
C VAL A 134 -18.26 16.44 2.97
N PHE A 135 -17.36 17.24 2.40
CA PHE A 135 -16.51 16.82 1.28
C PHE A 135 -15.10 17.37 1.44
N GLU A 136 -14.29 16.65 2.21
CA GLU A 136 -12.93 17.06 2.55
C GLU A 136 -11.90 16.04 2.08
N ARG A 137 -10.63 16.42 2.14
CA ARG A 137 -9.50 15.51 1.98
C ARG A 137 -9.20 14.84 3.32
N PRO A 138 -8.65 13.62 3.33
CA PRO A 138 -8.22 13.00 4.56
C PRO A 138 -7.14 13.84 5.24
N ASN A 139 -7.18 13.87 6.57
CA ASN A 139 -6.24 14.55 7.42
C ASN A 139 -4.94 13.73 7.54
N ASP A 140 -3.81 14.35 7.27
CA ASP A 140 -2.50 13.71 7.26
C ASP A 140 -2.07 13.16 8.63
N ASP A 141 -2.49 13.78 9.74
CA ASP A 141 -2.24 13.27 11.09
C ASP A 141 -3.02 11.97 11.34
N VAL A 142 -4.28 11.92 10.88
CA VAL A 142 -5.10 10.71 10.98
C VAL A 142 -4.47 9.58 10.16
N ILE A 143 -4.02 9.86 8.93
CA ILE A 143 -3.34 8.87 8.09
C ILE A 143 -2.05 8.36 8.76
N ARG A 144 -1.25 9.26 9.36
CA ARG A 144 -0.03 8.88 10.09
C ARG A 144 -0.32 7.92 11.24
N GLU A 145 -1.32 8.24 12.06
CA GLU A 145 -1.69 7.41 13.20
C GLU A 145 -2.26 6.05 12.77
N ILE A 146 -3.14 6.01 11.75
CA ILE A 146 -3.64 4.74 11.18
C ILE A 146 -2.47 3.90 10.64
N SER A 147 -1.59 4.50 9.84
CA SER A 147 -0.46 3.80 9.23
C SER A 147 0.48 3.25 10.28
N LYS A 148 0.82 4.04 11.30
CA LYS A 148 1.64 3.62 12.44
C LYS A 148 1.01 2.47 13.21
N ALA A 149 -0.28 2.58 13.55
CA ALA A 149 -1.00 1.54 14.29
C ALA A 149 -1.03 0.21 13.51
N LEU A 150 -1.31 0.24 12.19
CA LEU A 150 -1.33 -0.97 11.36
C LEU A 150 0.05 -1.60 11.21
N ARG A 151 1.11 -0.80 11.03
CA ARG A 151 2.49 -1.30 10.99
C ARG A 151 2.88 -2.01 12.28
N GLN A 152 2.57 -1.40 13.42
CA GLN A 152 2.88 -1.95 14.74
C GLN A 152 2.07 -3.20 15.05
N ALA A 153 0.78 -3.22 14.73
CA ALA A 153 -0.12 -4.33 15.05
C ALA A 153 0.08 -5.55 14.13
N LEU A 154 0.34 -5.34 12.84
CA LEU A 154 0.40 -6.40 11.83
C LEU A 154 1.82 -6.76 11.40
N GLY A 155 2.82 -5.97 11.76
CA GLY A 155 4.21 -6.17 11.33
C GLY A 155 4.44 -5.97 9.83
N VAL A 156 3.49 -5.34 9.13
CA VAL A 156 3.60 -5.01 7.70
C VAL A 156 4.29 -3.66 7.52
N SER A 157 4.90 -3.42 6.36
CA SER A 157 5.52 -2.14 6.03
C SER A 157 5.27 -1.65 4.60
N LEU A 158 4.89 -2.57 3.70
CA LEU A 158 4.49 -2.28 2.32
C LEU A 158 3.02 -2.67 2.17
N PHE A 159 2.13 -1.70 2.24
CA PHE A 159 0.69 -1.94 2.15
C PHE A 159 -0.06 -0.71 1.67
N GLY A 160 -1.28 -0.90 1.21
CA GLY A 160 -2.21 0.16 0.84
C GLY A 160 -3.41 0.17 1.77
N ILE A 161 -3.92 1.36 2.09
CA ILE A 161 -5.15 1.57 2.86
C ILE A 161 -6.12 2.35 1.97
N ASP A 162 -7.32 1.82 1.80
CA ASP A 162 -8.38 2.52 1.08
C ASP A 162 -9.24 3.28 2.10
N ILE A 163 -9.15 4.61 2.04
CA ILE A 163 -9.87 5.52 2.93
C ILE A 163 -10.97 6.25 2.15
N ILE A 164 -12.15 6.31 2.73
CA ILE A 164 -13.23 7.20 2.30
C ILE A 164 -13.58 8.17 3.43
N ILE A 165 -14.09 9.35 3.07
CA ILE A 165 -14.54 10.36 4.03
C ILE A 165 -16.05 10.28 4.14
N ASN A 166 -16.56 9.93 5.33
CA ASN A 166 -17.98 9.88 5.58
C ASN A 166 -18.59 11.27 5.41
N ASN A 167 -19.50 11.45 4.45
CA ASN A 167 -20.06 12.76 4.16
C ASN A 167 -21.06 13.26 5.21
N GLN A 168 -21.48 12.43 6.16
CA GLN A 168 -22.33 12.84 7.28
C GLN A 168 -21.50 13.36 8.46
N THR A 169 -20.33 12.76 8.72
CA THR A 169 -19.55 13.02 9.95
C THR A 169 -18.17 13.61 9.70
N GLY A 170 -17.64 13.57 8.47
CA GLY A 170 -16.26 13.92 8.15
C GLY A 170 -15.22 12.89 8.60
N GLN A 171 -15.65 11.77 9.20
CA GLN A 171 -14.74 10.75 9.71
C GLN A 171 -14.09 9.92 8.59
N HIS A 172 -12.90 9.42 8.88
CA HIS A 172 -12.11 8.56 8.02
C HIS A 172 -12.56 7.12 8.22
N ALA A 173 -13.15 6.52 7.19
CA ALA A 173 -13.46 5.10 7.18
C ALA A 173 -12.40 4.34 6.38
N VAL A 174 -11.69 3.44 7.05
CA VAL A 174 -10.83 2.45 6.39
C VAL A 174 -11.72 1.32 5.89
N ILE A 175 -11.79 1.13 4.57
CA ILE A 175 -12.71 0.16 3.95
C ILE A 175 -12.00 -1.04 3.30
N ASP A 176 -10.70 -0.94 3.06
CA ASP A 176 -9.88 -2.02 2.54
C ASP A 176 -8.40 -1.85 2.92
N ILE A 177 -7.69 -2.97 3.05
CA ILE A 177 -6.24 -3.02 3.30
C ILE A 177 -5.61 -4.06 2.39
N ASN A 178 -4.58 -3.66 1.65
CA ASN A 178 -3.91 -4.50 0.67
C ASN A 178 -2.43 -4.65 1.01
N ALA A 179 -1.93 -5.88 1.12
CA ALA A 179 -0.50 -6.12 1.25
C ALA A 179 0.19 -5.87 -0.11
N PHE A 180 1.29 -5.11 -0.11
CA PHE A 180 2.10 -4.78 -1.28
C PHE A 180 1.26 -4.53 -2.56
N PRO A 181 0.49 -3.43 -2.61
CA PRO A 181 -0.33 -3.09 -3.77
C PRO A 181 0.52 -2.66 -4.97
N GLY A 182 -0.11 -2.26 -6.07
CA GLY A 182 0.59 -1.83 -7.28
C GLY A 182 1.25 -0.45 -7.26
N TYR A 183 1.07 0.35 -6.21
CA TYR A 183 1.65 1.72 -6.05
C TYR A 183 1.43 2.67 -7.25
N GLU A 184 0.40 2.42 -8.07
CA GLU A 184 0.10 3.21 -9.26
C GLU A 184 -0.30 4.64 -8.88
N GLY A 185 0.46 5.61 -9.39
CA GLY A 185 0.33 7.03 -9.05
C GLY A 185 1.33 7.53 -8.00
N VAL A 186 2.26 6.68 -7.54
CA VAL A 186 3.33 7.05 -6.60
C VAL A 186 4.66 7.16 -7.36
N SER A 187 5.09 8.38 -7.70
CA SER A 187 6.35 8.60 -8.44
C SER A 187 7.58 8.20 -7.62
N GLU A 188 7.55 8.43 -6.31
CA GLU A 188 8.68 8.23 -5.41
C GLU A 188 8.81 6.81 -4.87
N PHE A 189 8.04 5.85 -5.38
CA PHE A 189 7.97 4.49 -4.81
C PHE A 189 9.34 3.84 -4.64
N PHE A 190 10.22 3.91 -5.65
CA PHE A 190 11.55 3.30 -5.56
C PHE A 190 12.44 4.00 -4.54
N THR A 191 12.37 5.33 -4.46
CA THR A 191 13.10 6.13 -3.47
C THR A 191 12.65 5.78 -2.06
N ASP A 192 11.34 5.78 -1.82
CA ASP A 192 10.76 5.43 -0.52
C ASP A 192 11.08 3.99 -0.13
N LEU A 193 11.06 3.05 -1.07
CA LEU A 193 11.40 1.65 -0.82
C LEU A 193 12.86 1.49 -0.42
N LEU A 194 13.79 2.17 -1.12
CA LEU A 194 15.21 2.16 -0.76
C LEU A 194 15.45 2.77 0.63
N ASN A 195 14.79 3.90 0.93
CA ASN A 195 14.87 4.54 2.25
C ASN A 195 14.36 3.60 3.35
N HIS A 196 13.25 2.90 3.10
CA HIS A 196 12.70 1.92 4.04
C HIS A 196 13.65 0.73 4.26
N ILE A 197 14.22 0.17 3.19
CA ILE A 197 15.23 -0.90 3.30
C ILE A 197 16.43 -0.42 4.14
N ALA A 198 16.93 0.79 3.88
CA ALA A 198 18.02 1.38 4.64
C ALA A 198 17.66 1.54 6.14
N ALA A 199 16.46 2.04 6.45
CA ALA A 199 15.98 2.20 7.82
C ALA A 199 15.86 0.86 8.56
N VAL A 200 15.33 -0.18 7.91
CA VAL A 200 15.24 -1.52 8.49
C VAL A 200 16.64 -2.10 8.77
N LEU A 201 17.58 -1.97 7.84
CA LEU A 201 18.96 -2.43 8.02
C LEU A 201 19.69 -1.67 9.14
N GLN A 202 19.46 -0.36 9.25
CA GLN A 202 20.02 0.45 10.33
C GLN A 202 19.41 0.09 11.70
N GLY A 203 18.09 -0.16 11.76
CA GLY A 203 17.41 -0.60 12.98
C GLY A 203 17.77 -2.03 13.41
N GLN A 204 18.29 -2.86 12.49
CA GLN A 204 18.81 -4.20 12.76
C GLN A 204 20.30 -4.22 13.09
N ALA A 205 21.03 -3.11 12.91
CA ALA A 205 22.41 -3.02 13.33
C ALA A 205 22.46 -3.14 14.87
N PRO A 206 23.10 -4.18 15.43
CA PRO A 206 23.12 -4.35 16.87
C PRO A 206 23.85 -3.15 17.50
N GLU A 207 23.35 -2.67 18.65
CA GLU A 207 24.05 -1.73 19.54
C GLU A 207 25.38 -2.32 20.03
N VAL A 208 26.38 -2.44 19.16
CA VAL A 208 27.72 -2.97 19.51
C VAL A 208 28.70 -1.82 19.82
N THR A 209 28.29 -0.56 19.70
CA THR A 209 29.24 0.57 19.77
C THR A 209 29.20 1.42 21.04
N GLN A 210 28.35 1.15 22.04
CA GLN A 210 28.41 1.89 23.31
C GLN A 210 29.25 1.22 24.42
N LEU A 211 29.53 -0.08 24.37
CA LEU A 211 30.32 -0.74 25.43
C LEU A 211 31.85 -0.62 25.24
N ASN A 212 32.33 -0.26 24.04
CA ASN A 212 33.77 -0.20 23.75
C ASN A 212 34.39 1.19 23.99
N ARG A 213 33.59 2.25 24.15
CA ARG A 213 34.12 3.61 24.39
C ARG A 213 34.42 3.88 25.86
N SER A 214 33.74 3.20 26.78
CA SER A 214 33.97 3.29 28.22
C SER A 214 35.14 2.44 28.72
N LYS A 215 35.50 1.35 28.01
CA LYS A 215 36.71 0.56 28.33
C LYS A 215 38.02 1.23 27.90
N LEU A 216 38.03 1.99 26.81
CA LEU A 216 39.25 2.64 26.30
C LEU A 216 39.65 3.91 27.09
N LEU A 217 38.72 4.50 27.85
CA LEU A 217 38.97 5.64 28.74
C LEU A 217 39.36 5.22 30.17
N ALA A 218 39.11 3.97 30.55
CA ALA A 218 39.44 3.44 31.89
C ALA A 218 40.86 2.87 31.98
N GLU A 219 41.53 2.60 30.85
CA GLU A 219 42.90 2.06 30.81
C GLU A 219 43.99 3.14 30.65
N GLN A 220 43.64 4.44 30.57
CA GLN A 220 44.62 5.54 30.46
C GLN A 220 44.92 6.28 31.77
N THR A 221 44.40 5.83 32.92
CA THR A 221 44.60 6.47 34.23
C THR A 221 45.35 5.59 35.23
N SER A 222 46.42 4.93 34.80
CA SER A 222 47.44 4.41 35.74
C SER A 222 48.85 4.44 35.13
N GLY A 223 49.65 5.43 35.53
CA GLY A 223 51.09 5.48 35.26
C GLY A 223 51.65 6.90 35.23
N ILE A 224 52.30 7.32 36.32
CA ILE A 224 52.99 8.62 36.50
C ILE A 224 54.52 8.42 36.34
N MET A 225 55.18 9.46 35.78
CA MET A 225 56.63 9.79 35.76
C MET A 225 57.54 8.90 34.87
N ASP A 226 58.56 9.38 34.12
CA ASP A 226 59.40 10.59 34.24
C ASP A 226 60.11 10.92 32.89
N GLU A 227 60.72 12.11 32.83
CA GLU A 227 61.85 12.58 32.00
C GLU A 227 61.71 13.22 30.60
N ARG A 228 62.54 14.27 30.47
CA ARG A 228 62.80 15.24 29.39
C ARG A 228 63.29 14.60 28.08
N ILE A 229 63.13 15.30 26.95
CA ILE A 229 64.22 15.80 26.06
C ILE A 229 63.66 16.44 24.77
N CYS A 230 64.43 17.42 24.28
CA CYS A 230 64.18 18.38 23.20
C CYS A 230 64.22 17.82 21.76
N CYS A 231 63.56 18.57 20.87
CA CYS A 231 63.93 18.99 19.50
C CYS A 231 64.50 17.99 18.44
N ALA A 232 63.82 18.04 17.29
CA ALA A 232 64.34 18.23 15.93
C ALA A 232 64.54 17.02 14.97
N SER A 233 63.93 17.21 13.79
CA SER A 233 64.44 16.97 12.41
C SER A 233 64.00 15.72 11.61
N THR A 234 63.40 16.03 10.44
CA THR A 234 63.54 15.41 9.09
C THR A 234 62.96 14.01 8.84
N GLY A 235 62.27 13.72 7.72
CA GLY A 235 62.08 14.42 6.44
C GLY A 235 60.80 13.94 5.72
N CYS A 236 60.14 14.81 4.95
CA CYS A 236 60.30 15.00 3.48
C CYS A 236 59.56 13.90 2.67
N LEU A 237 58.80 14.15 1.60
CA LEU A 237 58.41 15.34 0.83
C LEU A 237 57.26 14.92 -0.11
N SER A 238 56.41 15.89 -0.43
CA SER A 238 55.35 15.95 -1.45
C SER A 238 55.80 15.67 -2.89
N VAL A 239 54.89 15.26 -3.78
CA VAL A 239 54.73 15.86 -5.14
C VAL A 239 53.28 15.77 -5.62
N MET A 240 52.71 16.92 -6.01
CA MET A 240 51.50 17.11 -6.81
C MET A 240 51.75 16.78 -8.29
N GLY A 241 50.78 16.15 -8.96
CA GLY A 241 50.72 16.02 -10.42
C GLY A 241 49.32 16.35 -10.92
N LYS A 242 49.23 17.27 -11.88
CA LYS A 242 48.03 17.89 -12.43
C LYS A 242 47.78 17.40 -13.87
N ASP A 243 46.52 17.49 -14.29
CA ASP A 243 45.98 17.62 -15.64
C ASP A 243 45.89 16.39 -16.58
N SER A 244 44.66 16.08 -16.99
CA SER A 244 44.32 15.90 -18.42
C SER A 244 42.83 16.15 -18.67
N SER A 245 42.59 17.21 -19.43
CA SER A 245 41.35 17.61 -20.10
C SER A 245 40.90 16.56 -21.12
N TRP A 246 39.59 16.35 -21.27
CA TRP A 246 39.01 15.70 -22.45
C TRP A 246 38.05 16.67 -23.17
N ILE A 247 38.42 16.94 -24.42
CA ILE A 247 37.79 17.82 -25.40
C ILE A 247 36.58 17.11 -26.04
N VAL A 248 35.55 17.91 -26.32
CA VAL A 248 34.40 17.57 -27.19
C VAL A 248 34.79 17.84 -28.64
N GLU A 249 34.58 16.88 -29.55
CA GLU A 249 34.37 17.16 -30.97
C GLU A 249 33.31 16.21 -31.56
N SER A 250 32.46 16.80 -32.42
CA SER A 250 31.50 16.13 -33.30
C SER A 250 32.12 15.88 -34.68
N GLU A 251 31.79 14.77 -35.33
CA GLU A 251 31.08 14.72 -36.64
C GLU A 251 31.26 13.37 -37.39
N THR A 252 30.14 12.97 -38.02
CA THR A 252 30.00 12.23 -39.30
C THR A 252 30.24 10.71 -39.40
N ASN A 253 29.16 10.08 -39.88
CA ASN A 253 29.05 9.01 -40.89
C ASN A 253 29.74 7.64 -40.72
N SER A 254 28.85 6.65 -40.68
CA SER A 254 28.83 5.44 -41.53
C SER A 254 29.07 4.08 -40.86
N SER A 255 28.02 3.27 -40.97
CA SER A 255 28.03 1.86 -41.38
C SER A 255 28.15 0.74 -40.32
N VAL A 256 27.40 -0.33 -40.63
CA VAL A 256 27.61 -1.75 -40.31
C VAL A 256 26.91 -2.35 -39.07
N LYS A 257 26.05 -3.34 -39.39
CA LYS A 257 25.47 -4.41 -38.55
C LYS A 257 26.52 -5.14 -37.69
N LEU A 258 26.20 -5.37 -36.41
CA LEU A 258 26.66 -6.53 -35.62
C LEU A 258 25.47 -6.97 -34.75
N GLN A 259 24.77 -8.07 -35.03
CA GLN A 259 25.10 -9.49 -34.85
C GLN A 259 25.49 -9.86 -33.41
N HIS A 260 24.51 -10.48 -32.74
CA HIS A 260 24.50 -11.25 -31.50
C HIS A 260 25.84 -11.59 -30.83
N GLN A 261 25.96 -11.25 -29.54
CA GLN A 261 26.68 -12.05 -28.56
C GLN A 261 25.79 -12.38 -27.36
N ARG A 262 25.53 -13.67 -27.21
CA ARG A 262 24.91 -14.33 -26.07
C ARG A 262 26.05 -14.66 -25.10
N LEU A 263 25.98 -14.20 -23.85
CA LEU A 263 26.87 -14.65 -22.77
C LEU A 263 26.03 -15.36 -21.70
N GLY A 264 26.48 -16.56 -21.36
CA GLY A 264 25.73 -17.62 -20.71
C GLY A 264 25.53 -17.47 -19.21
N CYS A 265 24.52 -18.22 -18.73
CA CYS A 265 24.12 -18.38 -17.35
C CYS A 265 25.18 -19.16 -16.55
N ASN A 266 25.49 -18.70 -15.33
CA ASN A 266 25.98 -19.56 -14.26
C ASN A 266 24.82 -19.92 -13.32
N SER A 267 24.71 -21.23 -13.09
CA SER A 267 23.64 -21.95 -12.42
C SER A 267 23.93 -22.12 -10.92
N ALA A 268 23.06 -21.56 -10.07
CA ALA A 268 22.80 -22.04 -8.72
C ALA A 268 21.46 -21.48 -8.22
N VAL A 269 20.36 -22.20 -8.48
CA VAL A 269 19.02 -21.86 -7.96
C VAL A 269 18.48 -23.07 -7.21
N SER A 270 17.96 -22.81 -6.01
CA SER A 270 17.39 -23.79 -5.09
C SER A 270 16.11 -24.46 -5.65
N PRO A 271 15.81 -25.74 -5.36
CA PRO A 271 14.76 -26.51 -6.04
C PRO A 271 13.29 -26.11 -5.76
N SER A 272 13.02 -25.06 -4.99
CA SER A 272 11.66 -24.70 -4.56
C SER A 272 10.95 -23.67 -5.44
N PHE A 273 11.56 -23.22 -6.55
CA PHE A 273 11.04 -22.09 -7.34
C PHE A 273 10.40 -22.45 -8.70
N GLN A 274 10.29 -23.73 -9.07
CA GLN A 274 9.87 -24.16 -10.41
C GLN A 274 8.40 -24.59 -10.56
N GLN A 275 7.56 -24.53 -9.53
CA GLN A 275 6.19 -25.03 -9.64
C GLN A 275 5.09 -24.02 -9.99
N HIS A 276 5.39 -22.72 -10.19
CA HIS A 276 4.33 -21.73 -10.43
C HIS A 276 4.43 -20.86 -11.69
N CYS A 277 5.31 -21.18 -12.64
CA CYS A 277 5.42 -20.40 -13.88
C CYS A 277 5.28 -21.25 -15.15
N VAL A 278 4.09 -21.81 -15.39
CA VAL A 278 3.63 -22.14 -16.76
C VAL A 278 2.12 -21.96 -16.86
N ALA A 279 1.67 -20.79 -17.32
CA ALA A 279 0.33 -20.63 -17.89
C ALA A 279 0.51 -20.29 -19.38
N THR A 280 0.36 -21.31 -20.22
CA THR A 280 0.36 -21.16 -21.67
C THR A 280 -0.92 -20.43 -22.09
N LEU A 281 -0.77 -19.21 -22.63
CA LEU A 281 -1.84 -18.47 -23.31
C LEU A 281 -2.20 -19.21 -24.61
N ALA A 282 -3.41 -19.76 -24.67
CA ALA A 282 -4.02 -20.23 -25.90
C ALA A 282 -5.11 -19.23 -26.35
N THR A 283 -4.79 -18.42 -27.36
CA THR A 283 -5.75 -17.61 -28.12
C THR A 283 -6.50 -18.52 -29.09
N LYS A 284 -7.83 -18.59 -28.95
CA LYS A 284 -8.71 -19.18 -29.97
C LYS A 284 -9.67 -18.10 -30.47
N ALA A 285 -9.35 -17.57 -31.66
CA ALA A 285 -10.29 -16.84 -32.48
C ALA A 285 -11.32 -17.84 -33.04
N SER A 286 -12.60 -17.48 -32.98
CA SER A 286 -13.66 -18.22 -33.68
C SER A 286 -14.46 -17.22 -34.49
N SER A 287 -14.26 -17.29 -35.81
CA SER A 287 -15.20 -16.79 -36.81
C SER A 287 -16.18 -17.93 -37.13
N GLN A 288 -17.47 -17.65 -37.06
CA GLN A 288 -18.52 -18.03 -38.03
C GLN A 288 -19.83 -17.38 -37.60
#